data_AF-N0BRZ8-F1
#
_entry.id   AF-N0BRZ8-F1
#
_cell.length_a   1.000
_cell.length_b   1.000
_cell.length_c   1.000
_cell.angle_alpha   90.00
_cell.angle_beta   90.00
_cell.angle_gamma   90.00
#
_symmetry.space_group_name_H-M   'P 1'
#
loop_
_entity.id
_entity.type
_entity.pdbx_description
1 polymer ?
#
loop_
_entity_poly.entity_id
_entity_poly.type
_entity_poly.pdbx_seq_one_letter_code
_entity_poly.pdbx_strand_id
1 'polypeptide(L)'
;MTSSRQNLHKICRYRLRGNCRFDDLCRYSHDVLQNDNLRPQISNNADEVVGHANRYSRPMTGANATEEMKLSFAIAKSQDKMCGICLETVVKKRGRECRFGILPKCKHIFCLTCIRRWRQAEYIRTM
;
A
#
# COMPACT_ATOMS: atom_id res chain seq x y z
N MET A 1 2.94 -33.60 -17.71
CA MET A 1 3.24 -32.18 -18.00
C MET A 1 2.85 -31.34 -16.78
N THR A 2 3.70 -31.32 -15.76
CA THR A 2 3.46 -30.65 -14.47
C THR A 2 3.86 -29.19 -14.58
N SER A 3 2.87 -28.30 -14.73
CA SER A 3 3.11 -26.86 -14.80
C SER A 3 3.36 -26.30 -13.39
N SER A 4 4.64 -26.28 -13.01
CA SER A 4 5.17 -25.55 -11.85
C SER A 4 4.77 -24.08 -11.91
N ARG A 5 3.79 -23.67 -11.09
CA ARG A 5 3.56 -22.26 -10.75
C ARG A 5 4.25 -21.97 -9.41
N GLN A 6 5.51 -21.59 -9.49
CA GLN A 6 6.25 -21.16 -8.31
C GLN A 6 5.78 -19.77 -7.85
N ASN A 7 5.41 -19.72 -6.58
CA ASN A 7 5.61 -18.61 -5.64
C ASN A 7 4.70 -17.36 -5.69
N LEU A 8 3.67 -17.39 -4.85
CA LEU A 8 3.37 -16.25 -3.99
C LEU A 8 3.13 -16.78 -2.56
N HIS A 9 4.21 -17.06 -1.82
CA HIS A 9 4.19 -17.63 -0.47
C HIS A 9 3.65 -16.65 0.59
N LYS A 10 2.43 -16.14 0.41
CA LYS A 10 1.69 -15.35 1.40
C LYS A 10 0.71 -16.28 2.10
N ILE A 11 0.92 -16.47 3.40
CA ILE A 11 0.03 -17.26 4.26
C ILE A 11 -1.37 -16.65 4.22
N CYS A 12 -2.39 -17.50 4.14
CA CYS A 12 -3.78 -17.06 4.15
C CYS A 12 -4.15 -16.47 5.52
N ARG A 13 -4.41 -15.17 5.56
CA ARG A 13 -4.86 -14.48 6.80
C ARG A 13 -6.19 -15.02 7.33
N TYR A 14 -7.08 -15.51 6.45
CA TYR A 14 -8.35 -16.11 6.86
C TYR A 14 -8.16 -17.50 7.46
N ARG A 15 -7.16 -18.27 7.01
CA ARG A 15 -6.79 -19.58 7.59
C ARG A 15 -6.17 -19.40 8.97
N LEU A 16 -5.28 -18.42 9.14
CA LEU A 16 -4.71 -18.08 10.46
C LEU A 16 -5.78 -17.71 11.50
N ARG A 17 -6.94 -17.23 11.06
CA ARG A 17 -8.08 -16.89 11.93
C ARG A 17 -9.12 -18.01 12.06
N GLY A 18 -8.96 -19.13 11.36
CA GLY A 18 -9.92 -20.24 11.36
C GLY A 18 -11.19 -20.01 10.51
N ASN A 19 -11.24 -18.95 9.71
CA ASN A 19 -12.46 -18.53 8.98
C ASN A 19 -12.29 -18.58 7.45
N CYS A 20 -11.35 -19.37 6.92
CA CYS A 20 -11.20 -19.52 5.48
C CYS A 20 -12.26 -20.48 4.92
N ARG A 21 -13.13 -19.98 4.03
CA ARG A 21 -14.20 -20.77 3.39
C ARG A 21 -13.79 -21.50 2.12
N PHE A 22 -12.55 -21.29 1.66
CA PHE A 22 -12.07 -21.73 0.36
C PHE A 22 -11.13 -22.94 0.41
N ASP A 23 -10.88 -23.48 1.61
CA ASP A 23 -10.02 -24.63 1.89
C ASP A 23 -8.87 -24.81 0.88
N ASP A 24 -8.84 -25.89 0.10
CA ASP A 24 -7.78 -26.22 -0.87
C ASP A 24 -7.86 -25.42 -2.18
N LEU A 25 -8.96 -24.72 -2.42
CA LEU A 25 -9.13 -23.79 -3.54
C LEU A 25 -8.65 -22.38 -3.18
N CYS A 26 -8.13 -22.17 -1.97
CA CYS A 26 -7.61 -20.88 -1.57
C CYS A 26 -6.36 -20.52 -2.38
N ARG A 27 -6.34 -19.30 -2.93
CA ARG A 27 -5.17 -18.76 -3.65
C ARG A 27 -3.94 -18.55 -2.75
N TYR A 28 -4.09 -18.66 -1.42
CA TYR A 28 -3.06 -18.41 -0.42
C TYR A 28 -2.67 -19.70 0.31
N SER A 29 -1.44 -19.78 0.82
CA SER A 29 -0.96 -21.00 1.50
C SER A 29 -1.70 -21.23 2.82
N HIS A 30 -2.17 -22.46 3.02
CA HIS A 30 -2.76 -22.98 4.25
C HIS A 30 -1.81 -23.88 5.04
N ASP A 31 -0.63 -24.18 4.49
CA ASP A 31 0.40 -24.98 5.14
C ASP A 31 1.17 -24.11 6.13
N VAL A 32 0.65 -24.07 7.35
CA VAL A 32 1.46 -23.71 8.50
C VAL A 32 2.30 -24.95 8.78
N LEU A 33 3.55 -24.96 8.34
CA LEU A 33 4.51 -25.91 8.87
C LEU A 33 4.57 -25.67 10.38
N GLN A 34 3.92 -26.55 11.14
CA GLN A 34 4.16 -26.75 12.55
C GLN A 34 5.62 -27.17 12.68
N ASN A 35 6.50 -26.18 12.85
CA ASN A 35 7.86 -26.45 13.26
C ASN A 35 7.83 -26.56 14.78
N ASP A 36 7.32 -27.70 15.28
CA ASP A 36 7.19 -28.05 16.70
C ASP A 36 8.56 -28.28 17.39
N ASN A 37 9.67 -27.68 16.92
CA ASN A 37 11.01 -28.01 17.42
C ASN A 37 12.00 -26.85 17.56
N LEU A 38 11.56 -25.60 17.74
CA LEU A 38 12.44 -24.56 18.28
C LEU A 38 11.69 -23.74 19.33
N ARG A 39 11.62 -24.28 20.54
CA ARG A 39 11.53 -23.49 21.77
C ARG A 39 12.96 -23.07 22.13
N PRO A 40 13.39 -21.81 21.95
CA PRO A 40 14.59 -21.36 22.63
C PRO A 40 14.24 -21.25 24.11
N GLN A 41 14.77 -22.18 24.90
CA GLN A 41 14.87 -22.03 26.34
C GLN A 41 15.64 -20.72 26.59
N ILE A 42 14.99 -19.74 27.24
CA ILE A 42 15.70 -18.58 27.77
C ILE A 42 16.48 -19.09 28.99
N SER A 43 17.73 -19.48 28.80
CA SER A 43 18.69 -19.65 29.89
C SER A 43 19.52 -18.38 30.00
N ASN A 44 19.31 -17.64 31.09
CA ASN A 44 20.18 -16.56 31.52
C ASN A 44 21.57 -17.12 31.79
N ASN A 45 22.61 -16.60 31.14
CA ASN A 45 23.98 -16.55 31.67
C ASN A 45 24.79 -15.49 30.90
N ALA A 46 25.61 -14.76 31.63
CA ALA A 46 26.46 -13.66 31.18
C ALA A 46 27.73 -14.15 30.44
N ASP A 47 28.39 -13.20 29.78
CA ASP A 47 29.82 -13.14 29.39
C ASP A 47 30.20 -13.11 27.89
N GLU A 48 30.89 -12.01 27.57
CA GLU A 48 31.97 -11.72 26.60
C GLU A 48 31.85 -11.90 25.07
N VAL A 49 31.76 -10.75 24.39
CA VAL A 49 32.72 -10.14 23.41
C VAL A 49 33.52 -11.09 22.49
N VAL A 50 33.44 -10.89 21.16
CA VAL A 50 34.56 -10.49 20.25
C VAL A 50 33.99 -10.06 18.89
N GLY A 51 34.37 -8.86 18.45
CA GLY A 51 33.94 -8.25 17.19
C GLY A 51 34.69 -8.73 15.96
N HIS A 52 34.01 -8.66 14.81
CA HIS A 52 34.65 -8.57 13.49
C HIS A 52 34.00 -7.44 12.70
N ALA A 53 34.79 -6.39 12.49
CA ALA A 53 34.44 -5.23 11.69
C ALA A 53 34.26 -5.61 10.21
N ASN A 54 33.06 -5.40 9.66
CA ASN A 54 32.90 -5.30 8.21
C ASN A 54 32.23 -3.96 7.85
N ARG A 55 33.01 -3.16 7.11
CA ARG A 55 32.74 -1.79 6.68
C ARG A 55 31.84 -1.78 5.44
N TYR A 56 30.56 -2.09 5.61
CA TYR A 56 29.53 -1.54 4.74
C TYR A 56 28.76 -0.50 5.55
N SER A 57 29.05 0.76 5.27
CA SER A 57 28.29 1.91 5.74
C SER A 57 26.83 1.75 5.32
N ARG A 58 25.99 1.16 6.19
CA ARG A 58 24.55 1.38 6.15
C ARG A 58 24.38 2.87 6.42
N PRO A 59 23.92 3.71 5.48
CA PRO A 59 23.38 4.99 5.90
C PRO A 59 22.27 4.66 6.90
N MET A 60 22.42 5.17 8.12
CA MET A 60 21.35 5.22 9.10
C MET A 60 20.20 5.97 8.43
N THR A 61 19.28 5.25 7.79
CA THR A 61 17.99 5.82 7.43
C THR A 61 17.30 6.10 8.74
N GLY A 62 17.44 7.34 9.23
CA GLY A 62 16.72 7.87 10.38
C GLY A 62 15.24 7.77 10.08
N ALA A 63 14.64 6.64 10.43
CA ALA A 63 13.28 6.31 10.05
C ALA A 63 12.35 6.37 11.26
N ASN A 64 12.45 7.45 12.03
CA ASN A 64 11.39 7.89 12.93
C ASN A 64 10.85 9.23 12.44
N ALA A 65 10.43 9.28 11.16
CA ALA A 65 9.62 10.39 10.70
C ALA A 65 8.32 10.39 11.52
N THR A 66 8.11 11.45 12.31
CA THR A 66 6.89 11.61 13.10
C THR A 66 5.67 11.62 12.18
N GLU A 67 4.51 11.19 12.67
CA GLU A 67 3.28 11.23 11.88
C GLU A 67 3.00 12.64 11.33
N GLU A 68 3.34 13.67 12.10
CA GLU A 68 3.28 15.09 11.68
C GLU A 68 4.18 15.38 10.47
N MET A 69 5.40 14.83 10.44
CA MET A 69 6.33 14.97 9.32
C MET A 69 5.82 14.26 8.06
N LYS A 70 5.15 13.10 8.21
CA LYS A 70 4.53 12.40 7.07
C LYS A 70 3.33 13.18 6.53
N LEU A 71 2.52 13.74 7.43
CA LEU A 71 1.36 14.55 7.06
C LEU A 71 1.77 15.84 6.34
N SER A 72 2.78 16.56 6.84
CA SER A 72 3.27 17.77 6.19
C SER A 72 3.79 17.49 4.79
N PHE A 73 4.53 16.39 4.60
CA PHE A 73 4.99 15.95 3.29
C PHE A 73 3.82 15.60 2.33
N ALA A 74 2.80 14.90 2.83
CA ALA A 74 1.61 14.57 2.05
C ALA A 74 0.82 15.82 1.64
N ILE A 75 0.70 16.81 2.54
CA ILE A 75 0.07 18.09 2.27
C ILE A 75 0.87 18.83 1.20
N ALA A 76 2.17 19.03 1.37
CA ALA A 76 3.02 19.70 0.40
C ALA A 76 2.92 19.07 -1.00
N LYS A 77 2.92 17.73 -1.07
CA LYS A 77 2.77 16.99 -2.33
C LYS A 77 1.40 17.13 -3.00
N SER A 78 0.34 17.42 -2.22
CA SER A 78 -1.03 17.56 -2.72
C SER A 78 -1.43 19.01 -3.03
N GLN A 79 -0.63 20.01 -2.64
CA GLN A 79 -0.99 21.43 -2.78
C GLN A 79 -1.21 21.90 -4.23
N ASP A 80 -0.51 21.33 -5.21
CA ASP A 80 -0.56 21.77 -6.62
C ASP A 80 -1.40 20.85 -7.53
N LYS A 81 -2.41 20.19 -6.97
CA LYS A 81 -3.28 19.28 -7.75
C LYS A 81 -4.37 20.10 -8.46
N MET A 82 -4.12 20.43 -9.73
CA MET A 82 -5.02 21.22 -10.59
C MET A 82 -5.96 20.36 -11.43
N CYS A 83 -7.15 20.88 -11.71
CA CYS A 83 -8.14 20.26 -12.59
C CYS A 83 -7.79 20.50 -14.06
N GLY A 84 -7.69 19.46 -14.89
CA GLY A 84 -7.43 19.59 -16.33
C GLY A 84 -8.56 20.16 -17.19
N ILE A 85 -9.71 20.52 -16.60
CA ILE A 85 -10.87 21.10 -17.32
C ILE A 85 -11.08 22.56 -16.93
N CYS A 86 -11.20 22.85 -15.63
CA CYS A 86 -11.41 24.23 -15.14
C CYS A 86 -10.12 24.94 -14.73
N LEU A 87 -8.97 24.26 -14.75
CA LEU A 87 -7.65 24.78 -14.40
C LEU A 87 -7.50 25.31 -12.96
N GLU A 88 -8.48 25.09 -12.10
CA GLU A 88 -8.43 25.47 -10.70
C GLU A 88 -7.73 24.42 -9.83
N THR A 89 -7.05 24.86 -8.76
CA THR A 89 -6.48 23.97 -7.74
C THR A 89 -7.61 23.28 -6.98
N VAL A 90 -7.72 21.96 -7.11
CA VAL A 90 -8.83 21.19 -6.53
C VAL A 90 -8.79 21.27 -5.00
N VAL A 91 -7.60 21.19 -4.39
CA VAL A 91 -7.43 21.21 -2.93
C VAL A 91 -7.89 22.52 -2.30
N LYS A 92 -7.87 23.65 -3.05
CA LYS A 92 -8.35 24.95 -2.56
C LYS A 92 -9.88 25.07 -2.54
N LYS A 93 -10.60 24.16 -3.19
CA LYS A 93 -12.08 24.17 -3.21
C LYS A 93 -12.67 23.74 -1.87
N ARG A 94 -13.90 24.18 -1.59
CA ARG A 94 -14.58 23.89 -0.31
C ARG A 94 -15.42 22.60 -0.38
N GLY A 95 -15.51 21.91 0.75
CA GLY A 95 -16.46 20.81 0.95
C GLY A 95 -16.18 19.61 0.04
N ARG A 96 -17.20 19.13 -0.68
CA ARG A 96 -17.06 17.90 -1.51
C ARG A 96 -16.22 18.12 -2.76
N GLU A 97 -15.99 19.36 -3.16
CA GLU A 97 -15.21 19.72 -4.35
C GLU A 97 -13.70 19.73 -4.12
N CYS A 98 -13.22 19.62 -2.87
CA CYS A 98 -11.79 19.44 -2.57
C CYS A 98 -11.25 18.06 -2.99
N ARG A 99 -12.14 17.17 -3.44
CA ARG A 99 -11.82 15.84 -3.96
C ARG A 99 -11.74 15.88 -5.48
N PHE A 100 -10.85 15.06 -6.02
CA PHE A 100 -10.70 14.87 -7.45
C PHE A 100 -11.00 13.44 -7.88
N GLY A 101 -11.41 13.29 -9.13
CA GLY A 101 -11.44 12.01 -9.83
C GLY A 101 -10.28 11.90 -10.83
N ILE A 102 -9.99 10.66 -11.22
CA ILE A 102 -9.09 10.30 -12.33
C ILE A 102 -9.87 9.48 -13.35
N LEU A 103 -9.44 9.50 -14.61
CA LEU A 103 -10.04 8.67 -15.65
C LEU A 103 -9.35 7.29 -15.70
N PRO A 104 -10.01 6.24 -16.22
CA PRO A 104 -9.40 4.91 -16.33
C PRO A 104 -8.15 4.87 -17.24
N LYS A 105 -8.10 5.73 -18.27
CA LYS A 105 -7.03 5.74 -19.29
C LYS A 105 -5.90 6.73 -18.98
N CYS A 106 -6.03 7.61 -17.98
CA CYS A 106 -5.03 8.63 -17.69
C CYS A 106 -5.01 9.04 -16.22
N LYS A 107 -3.84 9.49 -15.74
CA LYS A 107 -3.63 9.95 -14.35
C LYS A 107 -3.98 11.43 -14.16
N HIS A 108 -4.68 12.03 -15.11
CA HIS A 108 -5.07 13.43 -15.04
C HIS A 108 -6.10 13.65 -13.93
N ILE A 109 -5.99 14.81 -13.29
CA ILE A 109 -6.76 15.18 -12.12
C ILE A 109 -7.93 16.03 -12.58
N PHE A 110 -9.13 15.72 -12.11
CA PHE A 110 -10.34 16.47 -12.45
C PHE A 110 -11.18 16.74 -11.22
N CYS A 111 -11.71 17.96 -11.12
CA CYS A 111 -12.71 18.29 -10.12
C CYS A 111 -13.96 17.41 -10.29
N LEU A 112 -14.62 17.01 -9.19
CA LEU A 112 -15.78 16.11 -9.28
C LEU A 112 -16.92 16.69 -10.13
N THR A 113 -17.13 18.00 -10.08
CA THR A 113 -18.10 18.74 -10.91
C THR A 113 -17.76 18.61 -12.40
N CYS A 114 -16.49 18.75 -12.74
CA CYS A 114 -15.98 18.72 -14.11
C CYS A 114 -16.11 17.33 -14.74
N ILE A 115 -15.62 16.28 -14.06
CA ILE A 115 -15.63 14.91 -14.57
C ILE A 115 -17.06 14.35 -14.68
N ARG A 116 -17.98 14.75 -13.80
CA ARG A 116 -19.39 14.35 -13.86
C ARG A 116 -20.10 14.94 -15.07
N ARG A 117 -19.94 16.25 -15.31
CA ARG A 117 -20.50 16.92 -16.49
C ARG A 117 -19.94 16.33 -17.79
N TRP A 118 -18.64 16.08 -17.82
CA TRP A 118 -17.99 15.48 -19.00
C TRP A 118 -18.57 14.09 -19.32
N ARG A 119 -18.70 13.20 -18.33
CA ARG A 119 -19.30 11.86 -18.53
C ARG A 119 -20.76 11.91 -18.97
N GLN A 120 -21.52 12.90 -18.50
CA GLN A 120 -22.91 13.09 -18.92
C GLN A 120 -23.01 13.54 -20.39
N ALA A 121 -22.10 14.41 -20.83
CA ALA A 121 -22.02 14.84 -22.22
C ALA A 121 -21.65 13.69 -23.17
N GLU A 122 -20.72 12.81 -22.76
CA GLU A 122 -20.35 11.62 -23.55
C GLU A 122 -21.52 10.64 -23.75
N TYR A 123 -22.38 10.47 -22.73
CA TYR A 123 -23.58 9.64 -22.84
C TYR A 123 -24.59 10.20 -23.85
N ILE A 124 -24.79 11.52 -23.88
CA ILE A 124 -25.68 12.17 -24.85
C ILE A 124 -25.13 12.05 -26.27
N ARG A 125 -23.81 12.09 -26.44
CA ARG A 125 -23.17 12.06 -27.77
C ARG A 125 -23.09 10.65 -28.38
N THR A 126 -23.34 9.61 -27.59
CA THR A 126 -23.34 8.20 -28.03
C THR A 126 -24.74 7.64 -28.27
N MET A 127 -25.78 8.47 -28.12
CA MET A 127 -27.16 8.22 -28.58
C MET A 127 -27.39 8.92 -29.92
#